data_AF-A0AAE0A213-F1
#
_entry.id   AF-A0AAE0A213-F1
#
_cell.length_a   1.000
_cell.length_b   1.000
_cell.length_c   1.000
_cell.angle_alpha   90.00
_cell.angle_beta   90.00
_cell.angle_gamma   90.00
#
_symmetry.space_group_name_H-M   'P 1'
#
loop_
_entity.id
_entity.type
_entity.pdbx_description
1 polymer ?
#
loop_
_entity_poly.entity_id
_entity_poly.type
_entity_poly.pdbx_seq_one_letter_code
_entity_poly.pdbx_strand_id
1 'polypeptide(L)'
;MELSSVAYDKQWCFDQEGLPKDLIKRGLAVEDPSAPHGLKLTIEDNPFANDGLVLWDTIKQWVTDYVNHYYPNPSLVDSDKELQEWWSEIRNVGHGDKKDEPWWPVLETPEDLIEIITIIVWVASGHHAAVNFGQYTYAGYFPNRPTIARINMPDENPSEENWKIFLEQLCF
;
A
#
# COMPACT_ATOMS: atom_id res chain seq x y z
N MET A 1 13.36 4.08 -12.58
CA MET A 1 12.08 4.64 -13.07
C MET A 1 11.30 3.67 -13.93
N GLU A 2 11.93 2.93 -14.84
CA GLU A 2 11.20 1.94 -15.68
C GLU A 2 10.51 0.84 -14.85
N LEU A 3 11.22 0.21 -13.91
CA LEU A 3 10.64 -0.81 -13.03
C LEU A 3 9.43 -0.31 -12.23
N SER A 4 9.48 0.93 -11.72
CA SER A 4 8.35 1.53 -11.00
C SER A 4 7.18 1.86 -11.92
N SER A 5 7.44 2.24 -13.18
CA SER A 5 6.39 2.43 -14.19
C SER A 5 5.69 1.10 -14.54
N VAL A 6 6.45 0.01 -14.70
CA VAL A 6 5.88 -1.33 -14.90
C VAL A 6 5.07 -1.78 -13.68
N ALA A 7 5.55 -1.52 -12.46
CA ALA A 7 4.80 -1.83 -11.25
C ALA A 7 3.49 -1.03 -11.16
N TYR A 8 3.52 0.26 -11.48
CA TYR A 8 2.32 1.10 -11.55
C TYR A 8 1.30 0.59 -12.60
N ASP A 9 1.79 0.22 -13.79
CA ASP A 9 0.93 -0.36 -14.83
C ASP A 9 0.31 -1.69 -14.41
N LYS A 10 1.10 -2.60 -13.82
CA LYS A 10 0.67 -3.99 -13.59
C LYS A 10 0.06 -4.28 -12.22
N GLN A 11 0.36 -3.49 -11.19
CA GLN A 11 0.09 -3.89 -9.81
C GLN A 11 -0.71 -2.88 -9.00
N TRP A 12 -0.55 -1.58 -9.28
CA TRP A 12 -1.19 -0.52 -8.50
C TRP A 12 -2.68 -0.40 -8.84
N CYS A 13 -3.51 -0.43 -7.80
CA CYS A 13 -4.96 -0.21 -7.84
C CYS A 13 -5.36 0.58 -6.60
N PHE A 14 -5.96 1.76 -6.76
CA PHE A 14 -6.27 2.66 -5.64
C PHE A 14 -7.09 1.96 -4.54
N ASP A 15 -8.13 1.22 -4.90
CA ASP A 15 -9.01 0.53 -3.98
C ASP A 15 -8.32 -0.59 -3.18
N GLN A 16 -7.11 -0.99 -3.58
CA GLN A 16 -6.31 -2.01 -2.91
C GLN A 16 -5.15 -1.44 -2.09
N GLU A 17 -4.95 -0.12 -2.07
CA GLU A 17 -3.93 0.53 -1.25
C GLU A 17 -4.35 0.64 0.23
N GLY A 18 -5.61 0.32 0.55
CA GLY A 18 -6.09 0.15 1.92
C GLY A 18 -5.62 -1.16 2.55
N LEU A 19 -5.16 -1.11 3.81
CA LEU A 19 -4.52 -2.24 4.48
C LEU A 19 -5.37 -3.54 4.49
N PRO A 20 -6.68 -3.52 4.81
CA PRO A 20 -7.48 -4.74 4.80
C PRO A 20 -7.49 -5.47 3.46
N LYS A 21 -7.72 -4.74 2.37
CA LYS A 21 -7.78 -5.29 1.01
C LYS A 21 -6.40 -5.77 0.54
N ASP A 22 -5.33 -5.05 0.89
CA ASP A 22 -3.96 -5.48 0.63
C ASP A 22 -3.63 -6.83 1.33
N LEU A 23 -3.98 -6.97 2.61
CA LEU A 23 -3.75 -8.22 3.36
C LEU A 23 -4.49 -9.40 2.75
N ILE A 24 -5.75 -9.23 2.35
CA ILE A 24 -6.54 -10.26 1.67
C ILE A 24 -5.91 -10.60 0.31
N LYS A 25 -5.59 -9.60 -0.51
CA LYS A 25 -4.99 -9.77 -1.85
C LYS A 25 -3.71 -10.60 -1.80
N ARG A 26 -2.89 -10.41 -0.78
CA ARG A 26 -1.62 -11.14 -0.59
C ARG A 26 -1.79 -12.51 0.08
N GLY A 27 -3.01 -12.92 0.41
CA GLY A 27 -3.31 -14.18 1.11
C GLY A 27 -2.89 -14.19 2.58
N LEU A 28 -2.69 -13.00 3.18
CA LEU A 28 -2.29 -12.85 4.58
C LEU A 28 -3.47 -12.67 5.52
N ALA A 29 -4.69 -12.52 5.00
CA ALA A 29 -5.91 -12.49 5.78
C ALA A 29 -7.09 -13.04 4.97
N VAL A 30 -8.13 -13.43 5.68
CA VAL A 30 -9.47 -13.70 5.13
C VAL A 30 -10.50 -12.86 5.88
N GLU A 31 -11.61 -12.54 5.23
CA GLU A 31 -12.72 -11.87 5.90
C GLU A 31 -13.30 -12.77 7.01
N ASP A 32 -13.47 -12.20 8.19
CA ASP A 32 -14.11 -12.83 9.33
C ASP A 32 -14.84 -11.75 10.13
N PRO A 33 -16.16 -11.57 9.92
CA PRO A 33 -16.95 -10.56 10.64
C PRO A 33 -16.98 -10.74 12.16
N SER A 34 -16.59 -11.93 12.66
CA SER A 34 -16.51 -12.20 14.09
C SER A 34 -15.15 -11.87 14.70
N ALA A 35 -14.13 -11.66 13.87
CA ALA A 35 -12.79 -11.30 14.29
C ALA A 35 -12.66 -9.78 14.48
N PRO A 36 -11.70 -9.31 15.31
CA PRO A 36 -11.31 -7.92 15.35
C PRO A 36 -10.98 -7.39 13.94
N HIS A 37 -11.35 -6.15 13.66
CA HIS A 37 -11.10 -5.50 12.35
C HIS A 37 -11.79 -6.18 11.16
N GLY A 38 -12.69 -7.15 11.41
CA GLY A 38 -13.38 -7.91 10.36
C GLY A 38 -12.49 -8.89 9.59
N LEU A 39 -11.29 -9.18 10.09
CA LEU A 39 -10.30 -10.01 9.40
C LEU A 39 -9.71 -11.07 10.33
N LYS A 40 -9.48 -12.26 9.78
CA LYS A 40 -8.64 -13.28 10.38
C LYS A 40 -7.30 -13.35 9.64
N LEU A 41 -6.20 -13.08 10.33
CA LEU A 41 -4.86 -13.17 9.74
C LEU A 41 -4.44 -14.63 9.54
N THR A 42 -3.75 -14.89 8.43
CA THR A 42 -3.09 -16.19 8.15
C THR A 42 -1.91 -16.41 9.09
N ILE A 43 -1.21 -15.34 9.45
CA ILE A 43 -0.12 -15.33 10.42
C ILE A 43 -0.58 -14.47 11.59
N GLU A 44 -0.92 -15.11 12.70
CA GLU A 44 -1.51 -14.44 13.87
C GLU A 44 -0.57 -13.37 14.45
N ASP A 45 0.72 -13.68 14.57
CA ASP A 45 1.74 -12.76 15.07
C ASP A 45 2.47 -12.04 13.92
N ASN A 46 1.72 -11.27 13.12
CA ASN A 46 2.27 -10.38 12.11
C ASN A 46 2.22 -8.92 12.61
N PRO A 47 3.33 -8.36 13.13
CA PRO A 47 3.31 -7.05 13.78
C PRO A 47 2.85 -5.90 12.88
N PHE A 48 3.27 -5.90 11.60
CA PHE A 48 2.83 -4.89 10.64
C PHE A 48 1.31 -4.92 10.43
N ALA A 49 0.74 -6.12 10.29
CA ALA A 49 -0.69 -6.26 10.08
C ALA A 49 -1.49 -5.93 11.35
N ASN A 50 -1.06 -6.44 12.51
CA ASN A 50 -1.72 -6.22 13.79
C ASN A 50 -1.75 -4.73 14.17
N ASP A 51 -0.60 -4.06 14.16
CA ASP A 51 -0.52 -2.64 14.52
C ASP A 51 -1.20 -1.77 13.45
N GLY A 52 -1.02 -2.14 12.18
CA GLY A 52 -1.62 -1.45 11.05
C GLY A 52 -3.14 -1.47 11.08
N LEU A 53 -3.77 -2.60 11.43
CA LEU A 53 -5.23 -2.73 11.48
C LEU A 53 -5.86 -1.89 12.60
N VAL A 54 -5.19 -1.79 13.75
CA VAL A 54 -5.61 -0.88 14.83
C VAL A 54 -5.57 0.57 14.37
N LEU A 55 -4.49 0.98 13.69
CA LEU A 55 -4.36 2.34 13.16
C LEU A 55 -5.37 2.60 12.05
N TRP A 56 -5.57 1.64 11.15
CA TRP A 56 -6.55 1.73 10.06
C TRP A 56 -7.96 1.96 10.60
N ASP A 57 -8.41 1.18 11.58
CA ASP A 57 -9.74 1.35 12.19
C ASP A 57 -9.87 2.70 12.89
N THR A 58 -8.80 3.17 13.55
CA THR A 58 -8.79 4.49 14.19
C THR A 58 -8.93 5.62 13.16
N ILE A 59 -8.19 5.55 12.05
CA ILE A 59 -8.29 6.51 10.95
C ILE A 59 -9.70 6.45 10.35
N LYS A 60 -10.19 5.25 10.03
CA LYS A 60 -11.50 5.07 9.41
C LYS A 60 -12.62 5.60 10.29
N GLN A 61 -12.55 5.38 11.61
CA GLN A 61 -13.52 5.92 12.56
C GLN A 61 -13.51 7.45 12.56
N TRP A 62 -12.33 8.09 12.64
CA TRP A 62 -12.21 9.54 12.61
C TRP A 62 -12.73 10.13 11.29
N VAL A 63 -12.36 9.53 10.15
CA VAL A 63 -12.85 9.94 8.83
C VAL A 63 -14.38 9.78 8.75
N THR A 64 -14.90 8.68 9.27
CA THR A 64 -16.35 8.39 9.30
C THR A 64 -17.10 9.47 10.08
N ASP A 65 -16.64 9.81 11.28
CA ASP A 65 -17.27 10.83 12.12
C ASP A 65 -17.21 12.21 11.44
N TYR A 66 -16.08 12.55 10.81
CA TYR A 66 -15.91 13.81 10.10
C TYR A 66 -16.80 13.89 8.86
N VAL A 67 -16.76 12.88 7.98
CA VAL A 67 -17.54 12.85 6.75
C VAL A 67 -19.03 12.87 7.06
N ASN A 68 -19.50 12.05 8.00
CA ASN A 68 -20.93 12.01 8.34
C ASN A 68 -21.44 13.30 8.98
N HIS A 69 -20.55 14.12 9.57
CA HIS A 69 -20.92 15.45 10.06
C HIS A 69 -21.28 16.41 8.92
N TYR A 70 -20.54 16.39 7.81
CA TYR A 70 -20.73 17.32 6.69
C TYR A 70 -21.59 16.75 5.55
N TYR A 71 -21.55 15.43 5.35
CA TYR A 71 -22.23 14.70 4.28
C TYR A 71 -23.12 13.57 4.84
N PRO A 72 -24.15 13.87 5.65
CA PRO A 72 -25.00 12.85 6.26
C PRO A 72 -25.88 12.06 5.28
N ASN A 73 -25.90 12.41 3.99
CA ASN A 73 -26.65 11.69 2.96
C ASN A 73 -26.00 11.85 1.57
N PRO A 74 -26.24 10.91 0.64
CA PRO A 74 -25.62 10.91 -0.69
C PRO A 74 -25.82 12.17 -1.53
N SER A 75 -26.97 12.83 -1.42
CA SER A 75 -27.25 14.01 -2.24
C SER A 75 -26.29 15.18 -1.98
N LEU A 76 -25.73 15.25 -0.77
CA LEU A 76 -24.73 16.27 -0.42
C LEU A 76 -23.37 15.98 -1.04
N VAL A 77 -23.02 14.72 -1.26
CA VAL A 77 -21.78 14.32 -1.96
C VAL A 77 -21.90 14.57 -3.46
N ASP A 78 -23.02 14.16 -4.06
CA ASP A 78 -23.29 14.33 -5.49
C ASP A 78 -23.41 15.80 -5.92
N SER A 79 -24.01 16.64 -5.06
CA SER A 79 -24.20 18.07 -5.37
C SER A 79 -22.98 18.95 -5.10
N ASP A 80 -21.94 18.45 -4.43
CA ASP A 80 -20.72 19.18 -4.12
C ASP A 80 -19.77 19.20 -5.32
N LYS A 81 -19.79 20.30 -6.06
CA LYS A 81 -18.99 20.44 -7.28
C LYS A 81 -17.49 20.42 -7.03
N GLU A 82 -17.02 21.04 -5.95
CA GLU A 82 -15.59 21.09 -5.65
C GLU A 82 -15.07 19.68 -5.34
N LEU A 83 -15.85 18.92 -4.56
CA LEU A 83 -15.54 17.53 -4.24
C LEU A 83 -15.51 16.63 -5.48
N GLN A 84 -16.51 16.76 -6.36
CA GLN A 84 -16.59 15.99 -7.61
C GLN A 84 -15.45 16.34 -8.58
N GLU A 85 -15.14 17.63 -8.73
CA GLU A 85 -14.04 18.10 -9.58
C GLU A 85 -12.68 17.63 -9.04
N TRP A 86 -12.47 17.67 -7.72
CA TRP A 86 -11.27 17.17 -7.08
C TRP A 86 -11.03 15.68 -7.37
N TRP A 87 -12.04 14.83 -7.19
CA TRP A 87 -11.89 13.40 -7.44
C TRP A 87 -11.73 13.09 -8.93
N SER A 88 -12.46 13.81 -9.78
CA SER A 88 -12.31 13.73 -11.23
C SER A 88 -10.89 14.10 -11.67
N GLU A 89 -10.28 15.14 -11.11
CA GLU A 89 -8.90 15.54 -11.44
C GLU A 89 -7.88 14.48 -11.01
N ILE A 90 -8.01 13.92 -9.80
CA ILE A 90 -7.15 12.82 -9.33
C ILE A 90 -7.18 11.65 -10.32
N ARG A 91 -8.36 11.21 -10.73
CA ARG A 91 -8.52 10.06 -11.63
C ARG A 91 -8.10 10.36 -13.06
N ASN A 92 -8.57 11.47 -13.63
CA ASN A 92 -8.44 11.74 -15.07
C ASN A 92 -7.15 12.46 -15.45
N VAL A 93 -6.52 13.17 -14.51
CA VAL A 93 -5.28 13.93 -14.73
C VAL A 93 -4.15 13.32 -13.90
N GLY A 94 -4.31 13.25 -12.58
CA GLY A 94 -3.26 12.76 -11.67
C GLY A 94 -2.83 11.32 -11.98
N HIS A 95 -3.81 10.44 -12.14
CA HIS A 95 -3.65 9.03 -12.50
C HIS A 95 -4.22 8.74 -13.91
N GLY A 96 -4.11 9.69 -14.83
CA GLY A 96 -4.75 9.65 -16.15
C GLY A 96 -4.45 8.40 -16.99
N ASP A 97 -3.27 7.79 -16.82
CA ASP A 97 -2.88 6.54 -17.49
C ASP A 97 -3.75 5.33 -17.08
N LYS A 98 -4.45 5.43 -15.96
CA LYS A 98 -5.33 4.38 -15.40
C LYS A 98 -6.77 4.85 -15.18
N LYS A 99 -7.16 5.98 -15.78
CA LYS A 99 -8.50 6.57 -15.58
C LYS A 99 -9.65 5.62 -15.96
N ASP A 100 -9.43 4.71 -16.90
CA ASP A 100 -10.45 3.81 -17.44
C ASP A 100 -10.56 2.48 -16.68
N GLU A 101 -9.76 2.30 -15.62
CA GLU A 101 -9.79 1.08 -14.79
C GLU A 101 -11.10 0.97 -13.99
N PRO A 102 -11.67 -0.25 -13.84
CA PRO A 102 -13.00 -0.44 -13.26
C PRO A 102 -13.04 -0.34 -11.73
N TRP A 103 -11.88 -0.36 -11.07
CA TRP A 103 -11.77 -0.39 -9.61
C TRP A 103 -11.81 1.00 -8.96
N TRP A 104 -11.85 2.08 -9.76
CA TRP A 104 -11.99 3.44 -9.21
C TRP A 104 -13.32 3.59 -8.46
N PRO A 105 -13.31 4.04 -7.20
CA PRO A 105 -14.52 4.47 -6.51
C PRO A 105 -15.24 5.59 -7.29
N VAL A 106 -16.57 5.55 -7.30
CA VAL A 106 -17.41 6.49 -8.08
C VAL A 106 -17.64 7.84 -7.38
N LEU A 107 -17.49 7.88 -6.05
CA LEU A 107 -17.75 9.05 -5.20
C LEU A 107 -19.18 9.58 -5.31
N GLU A 108 -20.16 8.73 -5.02
CA GLU A 108 -21.59 9.09 -5.03
C GLU A 108 -22.18 9.14 -3.61
N THR A 109 -21.56 8.44 -2.66
CA THR A 109 -22.07 8.25 -1.30
C THR A 109 -21.09 8.71 -0.22
N PRO A 110 -21.56 8.98 1.02
CA PRO A 110 -20.67 9.23 2.14
C PRO A 110 -19.72 8.04 2.37
N GLU A 111 -20.18 6.81 2.16
CA GLU A 111 -19.37 5.60 2.27
C GLU A 111 -18.21 5.58 1.26
N ASP A 112 -18.44 6.00 0.01
CA ASP A 112 -17.37 6.13 -0.98
C ASP A 112 -16.32 7.15 -0.52
N LEU A 113 -16.78 8.32 -0.05
CA LEU A 113 -15.90 9.39 0.41
C LEU A 113 -15.08 8.94 1.63
N ILE A 114 -15.71 8.22 2.57
CA ILE A 114 -15.04 7.64 3.73
C ILE A 114 -13.94 6.68 3.29
N GLU A 115 -14.22 5.78 2.34
CA GLU A 115 -13.21 4.85 1.83
C GLU A 115 -12.05 5.58 1.16
N ILE A 116 -12.34 6.51 0.25
CA ILE A 116 -11.35 7.30 -0.48
C ILE A 116 -10.42 8.05 0.49
N ILE A 117 -10.99 8.82 1.42
CA ILE A 117 -10.20 9.60 2.37
C ILE A 117 -9.40 8.68 3.30
N THR A 118 -9.99 7.58 3.77
CA THR A 118 -9.30 6.62 4.65
C THR A 118 -8.06 6.06 3.95
N ILE A 119 -8.16 5.66 2.68
CA ILE A 119 -7.03 5.17 1.88
C ILE A 119 -5.95 6.26 1.76
N ILE A 120 -6.32 7.49 1.39
CA ILE A 120 -5.36 8.59 1.22
C ILE A 120 -4.62 8.88 2.54
N VAL A 121 -5.34 8.99 3.65
CA VAL A 121 -4.75 9.25 4.97
C VAL A 121 -3.86 8.09 5.38
N TRP A 122 -4.28 6.85 5.20
CA TRP A 122 -3.48 5.65 5.49
C TRP A 122 -2.16 5.63 4.72
N VAL A 123 -2.22 5.83 3.40
CA VAL A 123 -1.04 5.81 2.52
C VAL A 123 -0.05 6.90 2.93
N ALA A 124 -0.55 8.13 3.15
CA ALA A 124 0.28 9.27 3.52
C ALA A 124 0.86 9.20 4.95
N SER A 125 0.24 8.42 5.84
CA SER A 125 0.63 8.31 7.25
C SER A 125 1.16 6.92 7.60
N GLY A 126 0.29 6.00 8.05
CA GLY A 126 0.64 4.70 8.58
C GLY A 126 1.50 3.87 7.62
N HIS A 127 1.10 3.79 6.35
CA HIS A 127 1.84 3.03 5.35
C HIS A 127 3.23 3.63 5.09
N HIS A 128 3.29 4.94 4.77
CA HIS A 128 4.55 5.64 4.54
C HIS A 128 5.50 5.51 5.74
N ALA A 129 5.00 5.70 6.96
CA ALA A 129 5.81 5.56 8.17
C ALA A 129 6.42 4.16 8.31
N ALA A 130 5.63 3.11 8.06
CA ALA A 130 6.05 1.72 8.17
C ALA A 130 7.18 1.35 7.20
N VAL A 131 7.16 1.91 5.98
CA VAL A 131 8.19 1.63 4.96
C VAL A 131 9.37 2.60 4.99
N ASN A 132 9.23 3.77 5.62
CA ASN A 132 10.23 4.82 5.60
C ASN A 132 11.16 4.82 6.82
N PHE A 133 10.62 4.87 8.04
CA PHE A 133 11.44 5.19 9.23
C PHE A 133 12.33 4.02 9.68
N GLY A 134 12.04 2.80 9.23
CA GLY A 134 12.89 1.63 9.49
C GLY A 134 14.11 1.51 8.56
N GLN A 135 14.24 2.35 7.53
CA GLN A 135 15.28 2.21 6.51
C GLN A 135 16.68 2.15 7.12
N TYR A 136 17.08 3.12 7.95
CA TYR A 136 18.42 3.11 8.55
C TYR A 136 18.59 1.98 9.58
N THR A 137 17.58 1.70 10.39
CA THR A 137 17.63 0.64 11.40
C THR A 137 17.92 -0.73 10.78
N TYR A 138 17.32 -1.04 9.63
CA TYR A 138 17.52 -2.32 8.95
C TYR A 138 18.63 -2.28 7.89
N ALA A 139 18.78 -1.18 7.14
CA ALA A 139 19.74 -1.08 6.05
C ALA A 139 21.07 -0.41 6.43
N GLY A 140 21.20 0.14 7.63
CA GLY A 140 22.43 0.76 8.13
C GLY A 140 23.58 -0.24 8.26
N TYR A 141 23.25 -1.52 8.51
CA TYR A 141 24.19 -2.62 8.33
C TYR A 141 24.05 -3.19 6.92
N PHE A 142 24.94 -2.78 6.01
CA PHE A 142 24.82 -3.05 4.57
C PHE A 142 24.59 -4.53 4.22
N PRO A 143 25.27 -5.52 4.85
CA PRO A 143 25.02 -6.93 4.53
C PRO A 143 23.56 -7.39 4.71
N ASN A 144 22.78 -6.70 5.55
CA ASN A 144 21.38 -7.02 5.77
C ASN A 144 20.44 -6.48 4.67
N ARG A 145 20.79 -5.36 4.01
CA ARG A 145 20.04 -4.79 2.86
C ARG A 145 20.98 -4.15 1.84
N PRO A 146 21.71 -4.96 1.05
CA PRO A 146 22.58 -4.46 0.00
C PRO A 146 21.76 -3.77 -1.10
N THR A 147 22.26 -2.64 -1.60
CA THR A 147 21.59 -1.90 -2.69
C THR A 147 22.08 -2.30 -4.07
N ILE A 148 23.14 -3.11 -4.15
CA ILE A 148 23.73 -3.59 -5.41
C ILE A 148 24.42 -4.94 -5.20
N ALA A 149 24.34 -5.81 -6.21
CA ALA A 149 25.23 -6.96 -6.38
C ALA A 149 26.18 -6.66 -7.55
N ARG A 150 27.49 -6.87 -7.36
CA ARG A 150 28.52 -6.50 -8.35
C ARG A 150 29.00 -7.66 -9.21
N ILE A 151 28.66 -8.87 -8.80
CA ILE A 151 29.05 -10.12 -9.44
C ILE A 151 27.82 -10.97 -9.67
N ASN A 152 27.85 -11.75 -10.75
CA ASN A 152 26.79 -12.73 -11.02
C ASN A 152 26.88 -13.88 -10.03
N MET A 153 25.76 -14.57 -9.86
CA MET A 153 25.77 -15.87 -9.19
C MET A 153 26.69 -16.83 -9.96
N PRO A 154 27.54 -17.62 -9.28
CA PRO A 154 28.38 -18.61 -9.93
C PRO A 154 27.51 -19.67 -10.61
N ASP A 155 28.02 -20.25 -11.70
CA ASP A 155 27.41 -21.40 -12.34
C ASP A 155 27.59 -22.68 -11.49
N GLU A 156 27.01 -23.80 -11.92
CA GLU A 156 27.07 -25.07 -11.17
C GLU A 156 28.48 -25.66 -11.05
N ASN A 157 29.43 -25.26 -11.92
CA ASN A 157 30.81 -25.76 -11.95
C ASN A 157 31.80 -24.59 -12.08
N PRO A 158 31.88 -23.70 -11.08
CA PRO A 158 32.69 -22.51 -11.20
C PRO A 158 34.17 -22.89 -11.21
N SER A 159 34.98 -22.19 -12.01
CA SER A 159 36.43 -22.27 -11.85
C SER A 159 36.83 -21.84 -10.43
N GLU A 160 37.94 -22.37 -9.90
CA GLU A 160 38.45 -21.95 -8.59
C GLU A 160 38.65 -20.42 -8.51
N GLU A 161 39.04 -19.80 -9.62
CA GLU A 161 39.20 -18.35 -9.74
C GLU A 161 37.86 -17.61 -9.62
N ASN A 162 36.82 -18.04 -10.34
CA ASN A 162 35.49 -17.44 -10.25
C ASN A 162 34.88 -17.65 -8.86
N TRP A 163 35.09 -18.81 -8.25
CA TRP A 163 34.65 -19.09 -6.89
C TRP A 163 35.35 -18.20 -5.86
N LYS A 164 36.67 -18.01 -6.02
CA LYS A 164 37.45 -17.11 -5.16
C LYS A 164 37.00 -15.65 -5.30
N ILE A 165 36.81 -15.17 -6.53
CA ILE A 165 36.25 -13.83 -6.78
C ILE A 165 34.87 -13.68 -6.14
N PHE A 166 34.03 -14.71 -6.25
CA PHE A 166 32.71 -14.71 -5.64
C PHE A 166 32.78 -14.57 -4.11
N LEU A 167 33.63 -15.35 -3.44
CA LEU A 167 33.81 -15.29 -1.99
C LEU A 167 34.48 -13.99 -1.51
N GLU A 168 35.45 -13.45 -2.26
CA GLU A 168 36.18 -12.24 -1.87
C GLU A 168 35.37 -10.96 -2.11
N GLN A 169 34.54 -10.94 -3.16
CA GLN A 169 33.66 -9.82 -3.51
C GLN A 169 32.24 -9.98 -2.97
N LEU A 170 31.96 -11.07 -2.26
CA LEU A 170 30.77 -11.25 -1.41
C LEU A 170 30.70 -10.20 -0.29
N CYS A 171 31.83 -9.56 0.01
CA CYS A 171 31.87 -8.31 0.76
C CYS A 171 31.38 -7.15 -0.14
N PHE A 172 30.06 -7.01 -0.18
CA PHE A 172 29.30 -5.75 -0.21
C PHE A 172 30.10 -4.43 -0.35
#